data_AF-A0A3S5DLV6-F1
#
_entry.id   AF-A0A3S5DLV6-F1
#
_cell.length_a   1.000
_cell.length_b   1.000
_cell.length_c   1.000
_cell.angle_alpha   90.00
_cell.angle_beta   90.00
_cell.angle_gamma   90.00
#
_symmetry.space_group_name_H-M   'P 1'
#
loop_
_entity.id
_entity.type
_entity.pdbx_description
1 polymer ?
#
loop_
_entity_poly.entity_id
_entity_poly.type
_entity_poly.pdbx_seq_one_letter_code
_entity_poly.pdbx_strand_id
1 'polypeptide(L)' 'MGPKVEAACEFARLTGKKAVIGALEDIEKIVKGEAGTIISTEKQGIEWY' A
#
# COMPACT_ATOMS: atom_id res chain seq x y z
N MET A 1 -10.62 2.99 8.67
CA MET A 1 -9.47 2.50 7.86
C MET A 1 -8.76 1.29 8.46
N GLY A 2 -8.94 0.97 9.76
CA GLY A 2 -8.23 -0.14 10.45
C GLY A 2 -8.21 -1.50 9.73
N PRO A 3 -9.36 -2.07 9.32
CA PRO A 3 -9.37 -3.39 8.66
C PRO A 3 -8.64 -3.42 7.31
N LYS A 4 -8.59 -2.29 6.58
CA LYS A 4 -7.88 -2.20 5.29
C LYS A 4 -6.37 -2.20 5.49
N VAL A 5 -5.89 -1.49 6.51
CA VAL A 5 -4.46 -1.45 6.85
C VAL A 5 -4.00 -2.80 7.37
N GLU A 6 -4.78 -3.46 8.22
CA GLU A 6 -4.46 -4.80 8.73
C GLU A 6 -4.28 -5.81 7.61
N ALA A 7 -5.25 -5.90 6.70
CA ALA A 7 -5.19 -6.80 5.54
C ALA A 7 -4.01 -6.48 4.59
N ALA A 8 -3.74 -5.20 4.32
CA ALA A 8 -2.61 -4.80 3.48
C ALA A 8 -1.26 -5.15 4.12
N CYS A 9 -1.13 -4.95 5.43
CA CYS A 9 0.04 -5.34 6.20
C CYS A 9 0.24 -6.86 6.22
N GLU A 10 -0.83 -7.64 6.39
CA GLU A 10 -0.78 -9.09 6.34
C GLU A 10 -0.35 -9.59 4.96
N PHE A 11 -0.96 -9.10 3.88
CA PHE A 11 -0.57 -9.44 2.51
C PHE A 11 0.90 -9.14 2.24
N ALA A 12 1.37 -7.95 2.61
CA ALA A 12 2.76 -7.55 2.39
C ALA A 12 3.74 -8.46 3.14
N ARG A 13 3.43 -8.82 4.39
CA ARG A 13 4.26 -9.73 5.19
C ARG A 13 4.26 -11.17 4.65
N LEU A 14 3.09 -11.68 4.25
CA LEU A 14 2.96 -13.07 3.79
C LEU A 14 3.55 -13.29 2.39
N THR A 15 3.44 -12.30 1.51
CA THR A 15 3.81 -12.46 0.10
C THR A 15 5.13 -11.78 -0.28
N GLY A 16 5.62 -10.84 0.55
CA GLY A 16 6.73 -9.95 0.19
C GLY A 16 6.39 -8.96 -0.93
N LYS A 17 5.12 -8.88 -1.37
CA LYS A 17 4.67 -7.97 -2.43
C LYS A 17 4.07 -6.70 -1.83
N LYS A 18 4.09 -5.61 -2.62
CA LYS A 18 3.48 -4.33 -2.25
C LYS A 18 1.95 -4.47 -2.24
N ALA A 19 1.31 -3.92 -1.20
CA ALA A 19 -0.13 -3.66 -1.17
C ALA A 19 -0.38 -2.16 -1.24
N VAL A 20 -1.46 -1.73 -1.91
CA VAL A 20 -1.79 -0.31 -2.03
C VAL A 20 -3.25 -0.07 -1.65
N ILE A 21 -3.49 0.97 -0.83
CA ILE A 21 -4.82 1.45 -0.47
C ILE A 21 -5.02 2.82 -1.11
N GLY A 22 -6.03 2.99 -1.94
CA GLY A 22 -6.35 4.27 -2.57
C GLY A 22 -7.76 4.32 -3.13
N ALA A 23 -8.13 5.46 -3.73
CA ALA A 23 -9.40 5.66 -4.39
C ALA A 23 -9.43 4.95 -5.75
N LEU A 24 -10.60 4.43 -6.14
CA LEU A 24 -10.76 3.76 -7.43
C LEU A 24 -10.53 4.71 -8.62
N GLU A 25 -10.87 6.00 -8.45
CA GLU A 25 -10.67 7.05 -9.45
C GLU A 25 -9.18 7.29 -9.77
N ASP A 26 -8.28 7.00 -8.82
CA ASP A 26 -6.83 7.14 -8.99
C ASP A 26 -6.14 5.82 -9.38
N ILE A 27 -6.89 4.79 -9.82
CA ILE A 27 -6.32 3.45 -10.07
C ILE A 27 -5.14 3.47 -11.05
N GLU A 28 -5.18 4.30 -12.08
CA GLU A 28 -4.07 4.43 -13.03
C GLU A 28 -2.80 4.99 -12.38
N LYS A 29 -2.94 5.97 -11.49
CA LYS A 29 -1.82 6.54 -10.72
C LYS A 29 -1.31 5.57 -9.66
N ILE A 30 -2.22 4.82 -9.01
CA ILE A 30 -1.89 3.78 -8.04
C ILE A 30 -1.03 2.70 -8.69
N VAL A 31 -1.39 2.24 -9.89
CA VAL A 31 -0.62 1.23 -10.64
C VAL A 31 0.77 1.76 -11.01
N LYS A 32 0.90 3.06 -11.28
CA LYS A 32 2.20 3.73 -11.51
C LYS A 32 3.00 4.00 -10.23
N GLY A 33 2.41 3.83 -9.05
CA GLY A 33 3.04 4.16 -7.77
C GLY A 33 3.09 5.66 -7.46
N GLU A 34 2.23 6.45 -8.09
CA GLU A 34 2.17 7.92 -7.95
C GLU A 34 1.04 8.37 -7.00
N ALA A 35 0.20 7.45 -6.55
CA ALA A 35 -0.91 7.74 -5.65
C ALA A 35 -1.22 6.58 -4.69
N GLY A 36 -1.92 6.89 -3.60
CA GLY A 36 -2.35 5.93 -2.59
C GLY A 36 -1.33 5.68 -1.50
N THR A 37 -1.73 4.91 -0.49
CA THR A 37 -0.86 4.46 0.59
C THR A 37 -0.25 3.12 0.22
N ILE A 38 1.07 3.07 0.07
CA ILE A 38 1.81 1.85 -0.27
C ILE A 38 2.32 1.20 1.02
N ILE A 39 1.98 -0.06 1.21
CA ILE A 39 2.44 -0.89 2.32
C ILE A 39 3.42 -1.92 1.73
N SER A 40 4.64 -1.95 2.26
CA SER A 40 5.70 -2.86 1.82
C SER A 40 6.63 -3.23 2.98
N THR A 41 7.37 -4.32 2.83
CA THR A 41 8.42 -4.74 3.79
C THR A 41 9.80 -4.17 3.43
N GLU A 42 9.90 -3.34 2.39
CA GLU A 42 11.17 -2.81 1.87
C GLU A 42 11.69 -1.62 2.66
N LYS A 43 10.81 -0.88 3.35
CA LYS A 43 11.16 0.33 4.10
C LYS A 43 10.82 0.18 5.57
N GLN A 44 11.64 0.78 6.43
CA GLN A 44 11.38 0.87 7.86
C GLN A 44 10.70 2.19 8.19
N GLY A 45 9.56 2.14 8.89
CA GLY A 45 8.81 3.32 9.29
C GLY A 45 7.81 3.81 8.24
N ILE A 46 7.45 5.09 8.32
CA ILE A 46 6.47 5.74 7.45
C ILE A 46 7.20 6.85 6.70
N GLU A 47 7.12 6.83 5.37
CA GLU A 47 7.61 7.90 4.50
C GLU A 47 6.44 8.61 3.83
N TRP A 48 6.57 9.92 3.65
CA TRP A 48 5.59 10.77 2.97
C TRP A 48 6.23 11.32 1.70
N TYR A 49 5.50 11.30 0.59
CA TYR A 49 5.91 11.81 -0.71
C TYR A 49 4.75 12.53 -1.40
#